data_AF-A0A259GYC7-F1
#
_entry.id   AF-A0A259GYC7-F1
#
_cell.length_a   1.000
_cell.length_b   1.000
_cell.length_c   1.000
_cell.angle_alpha   90.00
_cell.angle_beta   90.00
_cell.angle_gamma   90.00
#
_symmetry.space_group_name_H-M   'P 1'
#
loop_
_entity.id
_entity.type
_entity.pdbx_description
1 polymer ?
#
loop_
_entity_poly.entity_id
_entity_poly.type
_entity_poly.pdbx_seq_one_letter_code
_entity_poly.pdbx_strand_id
1 'polypeptide(L)' 'RAGIPFNLGWWGYTFPLGVFTVATFRLGTTLNLAFFGIVGTALTLALALMWIVVAAKTLIGGWRGNLFVSPCIAATN' A
#
# COMPACT_ATOMS: atom_id res chain seq x y z
N ARG A 1 -18.90 0.60 -14.44
CA ARG A 1 -18.28 -0.55 -13.73
C ARG A 1 -18.02 -0.09 -12.30
N ALA A 2 -18.77 -0.55 -11.31
CA ALA A 2 -18.51 -0.20 -9.93
C ALA A 2 -17.13 -0.78 -9.57
N GLY A 3 -16.16 0.08 -9.27
CA GLY A 3 -14.81 -0.35 -8.89
C GLY A 3 -14.84 -1.20 -7.61
N ILE A 4 -13.76 -1.93 -7.36
CA ILE A 4 -13.63 -2.71 -6.12
C ILE A 4 -13.71 -1.74 -4.92
N PRO A 5 -14.64 -1.95 -3.97
CA PRO A 5 -14.78 -1.08 -2.80
C PRO A 5 -13.51 -1.16 -1.94
N PHE A 6 -13.22 -0.05 -1.27
CA PHE A 6 -12.08 0.01 -0.35
C PHE A 6 -12.32 -0.86 0.89
N ASN A 7 -11.29 -1.57 1.31
CA ASN A 7 -11.24 -2.24 2.59
C ASN A 7 -9.79 -2.22 3.11
N LEU A 8 -9.58 -2.61 4.38
CA LEU A 8 -8.27 -2.60 5.01
C LEU A 8 -7.22 -3.49 4.31
N GLY A 9 -7.66 -4.51 3.56
CA GLY A 9 -6.80 -5.40 2.78
C GLY A 9 -6.00 -4.68 1.69
N TRP A 10 -6.37 -3.46 1.31
CA TRP A 10 -5.58 -2.63 0.39
C TRP A 10 -4.19 -2.28 0.96
N TRP A 11 -4.00 -2.30 2.28
CA TRP A 11 -2.67 -2.19 2.88
C TRP A 11 -1.71 -3.30 2.41
N GLY A 12 -2.25 -4.48 2.08
CA GLY A 12 -1.48 -5.62 1.59
C GLY A 12 -0.70 -5.35 0.31
N TYR A 13 -1.06 -4.32 -0.48
CA TYR A 13 -0.31 -3.93 -1.67
C TYR A 13 1.02 -3.22 -1.37
N THR A 14 1.16 -2.62 -0.18
CA THR A 14 2.39 -1.90 0.19
C THR A 14 3.57 -2.86 0.39
N PHE A 15 3.31 -4.07 0.89
CA PHE A 15 4.33 -5.07 1.15
C PHE A 15 5.07 -5.55 -0.12
N PRO A 16 4.40 -6.15 -1.13
CA PRO A 16 5.10 -6.62 -2.33
C PRO A 16 5.81 -5.47 -3.05
N LEU A 17 5.18 -4.29 -3.09
CA LEU A 17 5.75 -3.12 -3.76
C LEU A 17 7.01 -2.60 -3.03
N GLY A 18 7.03 -2.62 -1.70
CA GLY A 18 8.21 -2.34 -0.89
C GLY A 18 9.34 -3.36 -1.12
N VAL A 19 9.02 -4.65 -1.13
CA VAL A 19 10.00 -5.72 -1.39
C VAL A 19 10.63 -5.56 -2.79
N PHE A 20 9.83 -5.31 -3.82
CA PHE A 20 10.35 -5.06 -5.17
C PHE A 20 11.23 -3.81 -5.25
N THR A 21 10.87 -2.74 -4.55
CA THR A 21 11.67 -1.51 -4.47
C THR A 21 13.07 -1.81 -3.92
N VAL A 22 13.14 -2.46 -2.75
CA VAL A 22 14.42 -2.78 -2.08
C VAL A 22 15.23 -3.77 -2.91
N ALA A 23 14.59 -4.81 -3.45
CA ALA A 23 15.26 -5.80 -4.31
C ALA A 23 15.86 -5.16 -5.56
N THR A 24 15.15 -4.20 -6.16
CA THR A 24 15.61 -3.47 -7.35
C THR A 24 16.82 -2.60 -7.03
N PHE A 25 16.81 -1.84 -5.94
CA PHE A 25 18.01 -1.11 -5.52
C PHE A 25 19.18 -2.04 -5.20
N ARG A 26 18.92 -3.19 -4.57
CA ARG A 26 19.96 -4.19 -4.29
C ARG A 26 20.58 -4.72 -5.57
N LEU A 27 19.78 -5.04 -6.59
CA LEU A 27 20.27 -5.40 -7.92
C LEU A 27 21.14 -4.29 -8.53
N GLY A 28 20.73 -3.03 -8.41
CA GLY A 28 21.52 -1.89 -8.88
C GLY A 28 22.91 -1.81 -8.25
N THR A 29 23.01 -1.96 -6.93
CA THR A 29 24.31 -1.97 -6.23
C THR A 29 25.13 -3.22 -6.53
N THR A 30 24.49 -4.37 -6.75
CA THR A 30 25.16 -5.65 -7.00
C THR A 30 25.71 -5.74 -8.42
N LEU A 31 24.97 -5.25 -9.41
CA LEU A 31 25.34 -5.27 -10.83
C LEU A 31 26.06 -3.99 -11.28
N ASN A 32 26.12 -2.96 -10.41
CA ASN A 32 26.68 -1.65 -10.71
C ASN A 32 26.02 -0.94 -11.92
N LEU A 33 24.71 -1.16 -12.11
CA LEU A 33 23.95 -0.62 -13.23
C LEU A 33 22.96 0.46 -12.76
N ALA A 34 23.13 1.68 -13.29
CA ALA A 34 22.29 2.84 -12.95
C ALA A 34 20.79 2.65 -13.31
N PHE A 35 20.49 1.78 -14.29
CA PHE A 35 19.13 1.42 -14.68
C PHE A 35 18.24 1.04 -13.49
N PHE A 36 18.75 0.18 -12.60
CA PHE A 36 17.99 -0.26 -11.43
C PHE A 36 17.77 0.86 -10.41
N GLY A 37 18.65 1.85 -10.35
CA GLY A 37 18.42 3.05 -9.55
C GLY A 37 17.16 3.80 -9.99
N ILE A 38 17.03 4.04 -11.30
CA ILE A 38 15.88 4.73 -11.89
C ILE A 38 14.58 3.94 -11.65
N VAL A 39 14.60 2.62 -11.90
CA VAL A 39 13.44 1.74 -11.67
C VAL A 39 13.08 1.69 -10.19
N GLY A 40 14.06 1.59 -9.30
CA GLY A 40 13.86 1.60 -7.85
C GLY A 40 13.24 2.91 -7.36
N THR A 41 13.66 4.05 -7.90
CA THR A 41 13.04 5.35 -7.61
C THR A 41 11.59 5.40 -8.09
N ALA A 42 11.28 4.90 -9.28
CA ALA A 42 9.91 4.84 -9.78
C ALA A 42 9.02 3.97 -8.90
N LEU A 43 9.50 2.79 -8.47
CA LEU A 43 8.80 1.93 -7.52
C LEU A 43 8.60 2.59 -6.15
N THR A 44 9.59 3.36 -5.68
CA THR A 44 9.48 4.14 -4.43
C THR A 44 8.38 5.20 -4.51
N LEU A 45 8.28 5.92 -5.64
CA LEU A 45 7.21 6.89 -5.86
C LEU A 45 5.84 6.21 -5.90
N ALA A 46 5.73 5.06 -6.56
CA ALA A 46 4.50 4.27 -6.56
C ALA A 46 4.12 3.79 -5.14
N LEU A 47 5.10 3.39 -4.33
CA LEU A 47 4.88 3.02 -2.92
C LEU A 47 4.34 4.19 -2.11
N ALA A 48 4.94 5.36 -2.25
CA ALA A 48 4.53 6.57 -1.53
C ALA A 48 3.10 6.98 -1.91
N LEU A 49 2.78 6.98 -3.22
CA LEU A 49 1.43 7.24 -3.70
C LEU A 49 0.42 6.24 -3.14
N MET A 50 0.76 4.95 -3.14
CA MET A 50 -0.11 3.90 -2.59
C MET A 50 -0.34 4.10 -1.09
N TRP A 51 0.72 4.42 -0.34
CA TRP A 51 0.64 4.76 1.07
C TRP A 51 -0.31 5.93 1.34
N ILE A 52 -0.17 7.03 0.58
CA ILE A 52 -1.02 8.21 0.72
C ILE A 52 -2.49 7.85 0.47
N VAL A 53 -2.79 7.13 -0.62
CA VAL A 53 -4.15 6.74 -0.98
C VAL A 53 -4.79 5.86 0.09
N VAL A 54 -4.08 4.80 0.51
CA VAL A 54 -4.63 3.86 1.50
C VAL A 54 -4.77 4.54 2.87
N ALA A 55 -3.76 5.30 3.31
CA ALA A 55 -3.82 6.03 4.58
C ALA A 55 -4.98 7.05 4.61
N ALA A 56 -5.16 7.84 3.55
CA ALA A 56 -6.26 8.80 3.47
C ALA A 56 -7.63 8.11 3.55
N LYS A 57 -7.82 7.00 2.83
CA LYS A 57 -9.07 6.24 2.86
C LYS A 57 -9.29 5.52 4.19
N THR A 58 -8.22 5.05 4.83
CA THR A 58 -8.28 4.49 6.19
C THR A 58 -8.67 5.56 7.20
N LEU A 59 -8.09 6.76 7.14
CA LEU A 59 -8.46 7.88 8.01
C LEU A 59 -9.93 8.28 7.85
N ILE A 60 -10.37 8.50 6.60
CA ILE A 60 -11.77 8.87 6.30
C ILE A 60 -12.74 7.77 6.74
N GLY A 61 -12.43 6.51 6.44
CA GLY A 61 -13.27 5.36 6.83
C GLY A 61 -13.30 5.15 8.34
N GLY A 62 -12.16 5.35 9.01
CA GLY A 62 -12.03 5.27 10.47
C GLY A 62 -12.82 6.37 11.17
N TRP A 63 -12.71 7.63 10.72
CA TRP A 63 -13.48 8.75 11.26
C TRP A 63 -14.98 8.59 11.07
N ARG A 64 -15.41 7.94 9.98
CA ARG A 64 -16.83 7.63 9.74
C ARG A 64 -17.35 6.44 10.58
N GLY A 65 -16.49 5.73 11.31
CA GLY A 65 -16.87 4.57 12.13
C GLY A 65 -17.17 3.28 11.34
N ASN A 66 -17.23 3.34 10.01
CA ASN A 66 -17.67 2.22 9.17
C ASN A 66 -16.54 1.28 8.75
N LEU A 67 -15.29 1.59 9.08
CA LEU A 67 -14.12 0.82 8.64
C LEU A 67 -13.70 -0.29 9.62
N PHE A 68 -13.96 -0.09 10.91
CA PHE A 68 -13.64 -1.04 11.98
C PHE A 68 -14.93 -1.65 12.54
N VAL A 69 -15.74 -2.24 11.66
CA VAL A 69 -16.93 -2.98 12.09
C VAL A 69 -16.50 -4.39 12.47
N SER A 70 -16.43 -4.66 13.77
CA SER A 70 -16.20 -6.00 14.30
C SER A 70 -17.54 -6.74 14.36
N PRO A 71 -17.73 -7.83 13.57
CA PRO A 71 -18.99 -8.59 13.58
C PRO A 71 -19.36 -9.12 14.98
N CYS A 72 -18.35 -9.39 15.81
CA CYS A 72 -18.50 -9.87 17.18
C CYS A 72 -18.97 -8.80 18.19
N ILE A 73 -18.82 -7.51 17.90
CA ILE A 73 -19.34 -6.40 18.74
C ILE A 73 -20.72 -5.94 18.25
N ALA A 74 -21.01 -6.09 16.95
CA ALA A 74 -22.29 -5.72 16.37
C ALA A 74 -23.46 -6.63 16.82
N ALA A 75 -23.18 -7.84 17.32
CA ALA A 75 -24.17 -8.84 17.66
C ALA A 75 -24.79 -8.73 19.07
N THR A 76 -24.46 -7.70 19.86
CA THR A 76 -24.94 -7.57 21.26
C THR A 76 -26.18 -6.68 21.42
N ASN A 77 -27.11 -6.67 20.46
CA ASN A 77 -28.45 -6.11 20.66
C ASN A 77 -29.53 -7.07 20.15
#